data_AF-A0A9P4MZP4-F1
#
_entry.id   AF-A0A9P4MZP4-F1
#
_cell.length_a   1.000
_cell.length_b   1.000
_cell.length_c   1.000
_cell.angle_alpha   90.00
_cell.angle_beta   90.00
_cell.angle_gamma   90.00
#
_symmetry.space_group_name_H-M   'P 1'
#
loop_
_entity.id
_entity.type
_entity.pdbx_description
1 polymer ?
#
loop_
_entity_poly.entity_id
_entity_poly.type
_entity_poly.pdbx_seq_one_letter_code
_entity_poly.pdbx_strand_id
1 'polypeptide(L)' 'KWLEAHGLLESWKQLFIRRLYRGFPTGEYMNGSECQTLLPHIGSAATWQLEEESLVAEWAVFLCRAAWRA' A
#
# COMPACT_ATOMS: atom_id res chain seq x y z
N LYS A 1 8.41 -7.03 18.13
CA LYS A 1 7.26 -7.91 17.81
C LYS A 1 6.10 -7.63 18.76
N TRP A 2 5.46 -6.46 18.62
CA TRP A 2 4.29 -6.12 19.45
C TRP A 2 2.99 -6.53 18.76
N LEU A 3 2.83 -6.15 17.49
CA LEU A 3 1.65 -6.50 16.68
C LEU A 3 1.42 -8.01 16.56
N GLU A 4 2.48 -8.78 16.34
CA GLU A 4 2.43 -10.25 16.33
C GLU A 4 1.99 -10.82 17.68
N ALA A 5 2.57 -10.32 18.79
CA ALA A 5 2.27 -10.81 20.13
C ALA A 5 0.82 -10.57 20.56
N HIS A 6 0.16 -9.58 19.94
CA HIS A 6 -1.24 -9.25 20.18
C HIS A 6 -2.19 -9.78 19.08
N GLY A 7 -1.69 -10.55 18.10
CA GLY A 7 -2.52 -11.07 17.00
C GLY A 7 -3.08 -9.98 16.07
N LEU A 8 -2.52 -8.77 16.12
CA LEU A 8 -3.00 -7.60 15.38
C LEU A 8 -2.27 -7.40 14.05
N LEU A 9 -1.26 -8.21 13.75
CA LEU A 9 -0.39 -8.01 12.59
C LEU A 9 -1.17 -7.96 11.28
N GLU A 10 -2.02 -8.95 11.02
CA GLU A 10 -2.78 -9.00 9.76
C GLU A 10 -3.75 -7.83 9.64
N SER A 11 -4.55 -7.55 10.67
CA SER A 11 -5.46 -6.40 10.69
C SER A 11 -4.73 -5.07 10.45
N TRP A 12 -3.49 -4.94 10.94
CA TRP A 12 -2.66 -3.77 10.68
C TRP A 12 -2.16 -3.67 9.25
N LYS A 13 -1.72 -4.79 8.64
CA LYS A 13 -1.34 -4.82 7.21
C LYS A 13 -2.51 -4.39 6.33
N GLN A 14 -3.72 -4.89 6.63
CA GLN A 14 -4.94 -4.51 5.93
C GLN A 14 -5.23 -3.01 6.05
N LEU A 15 -5.17 -2.46 7.27
CA LEU A 15 -5.39 -1.05 7.52
C LEU A 15 -4.34 -0.17 6.82
N PHE A 16 -3.08 -0.60 6.83
CA PHE A 16 -1.97 0.07 6.19
C PHE A 16 -2.19 0.20 4.69
N ILE A 17 -2.50 -0.90 4.01
CA ILE A 17 -2.72 -0.92 2.56
C ILE A 17 -3.94 -0.06 2.19
N ARG A 18 -5.07 -0.20 2.90
CA ARG A 18 -6.26 0.62 2.62
C ARG A 18 -6.01 2.12 2.78
N ARG A 19 -5.21 2.50 3.79
CA ARG A 19 -4.82 3.90 3.98
C ARG A 19 -3.89 4.39 2.88
N LEU A 20 -2.93 3.58 2.47
CA LEU A 20 -2.03 3.89 1.35
C LEU A 20 -2.79 4.02 0.03
N TYR A 21 -3.69 3.09 -0.26
CA TYR A 21 -4.54 3.11 -1.45
C TYR A 21 -5.42 4.36 -1.49
N ARG A 22 -6.11 4.68 -0.38
CA ARG A 22 -6.99 5.85 -0.28
C ARG A 22 -6.22 7.17 -0.26
N GLY A 23 -5.03 7.18 0.31
CA GLY A 23 -4.14 8.34 0.36
C GLY A 23 -3.35 8.55 -0.92
N PHE A 24 -3.38 7.59 -1.86
CA PHE A 24 -2.70 7.75 -3.14
C PHE A 24 -3.45 8.77 -3.98
N PRO A 25 -2.76 9.81 -4.48
CA PRO A 25 -3.40 10.78 -5.34
C PRO A 25 -3.91 10.08 -6.60
N THR A 26 -5.17 10.34 -6.94
CA THR A 26 -5.84 9.82 -8.15
C THR A 26 -6.35 11.00 -8.98
N GLY A 27 -6.10 10.98 -10.30
CA GLY A 27 -6.56 12.03 -11.23
C GLY A 27 -5.49 13.05 -11.62
N GLU A 28 -5.92 14.16 -12.23
CA GLU A 28 -5.07 15.21 -12.81
C GLU A 28 -4.29 16.05 -11.79
N TYR A 29 -4.62 15.94 -10.51
CA TYR A 29 -3.92 16.62 -9.40
C TYR A 29 -2.81 15.78 -8.75
N MET A 30 -2.37 14.70 -9.43
CA MET A 30 -1.21 13.92 -9.01
C MET A 30 0.08 14.72 -9.13
N ASN A 31 0.58 15.25 -8.01
CA ASN A 31 1.90 15.84 -7.95
C ASN A 31 2.94 14.71 -7.87
N GLY A 32 3.89 14.65 -8.81
CA GLY A 32 4.91 13.59 -8.85
C GLY A 32 5.73 13.44 -7.54
N SER A 33 5.84 14.53 -6.76
CA SER A 33 6.49 14.55 -5.44
C SER A 33 5.76 13.75 -4.37
N GLU A 34 4.43 13.68 -4.43
CA GLU A 34 3.61 12.92 -3.48
C GLU A 34 3.75 11.41 -3.74
N CYS A 35 3.78 11.00 -5.02
CA CYS A 35 4.11 9.62 -5.40
C CYS A 35 5.49 9.19 -4.90
N GLN A 36 6.52 10.03 -5.09
CA GLN A 36 7.88 9.74 -4.62
C GLN A 36 7.98 9.58 -3.11
N THR A 37 7.17 10.32 -2.35
CA THR A 37 7.12 10.18 -0.89
C THR A 37 6.49 8.84 -0.47
N LEU A 38 5.51 8.35 -1.23
CA LEU A 38 4.82 7.09 -0.91
C LEU A 38 5.58 5.85 -1.36
N LEU A 39 6.32 5.89 -2.49
CA LEU A 39 7.06 4.76 -3.06
C LEU A 39 7.91 3.93 -2.07
N PRO A 40 8.68 4.51 -1.13
CA PRO A 40 9.45 3.75 -0.14
C PRO A 40 8.57 2.90 0.79
N HIS A 41 7.38 3.40 1.12
CA HIS A 41 6.40 2.70 1.96
C HIS A 41 5.76 1.52 1.20
N ILE A 42 5.62 1.66 -0.12
CA ILE A 42 5.15 0.61 -1.01
C ILE A 42 6.17 -0.53 -1.08
N GLY A 43 7.44 -0.20 -1.30
CA GLY A 43 8.52 -1.20 -1.40
C GLY A 43 8.66 -2.05 -0.13
N SER A 44 8.41 -1.46 1.03
CA SER A 44 8.44 -2.16 2.32
C SER A 44 7.29 -3.15 2.51
N ALA A 45 6.13 -2.89 1.89
CA ALA A 45 4.94 -3.73 1.96
C ALA A 45 4.81 -4.71 0.77
N ALA A 46 5.60 -4.52 -0.29
CA ALA A 46 5.60 -5.40 -1.46
C ALA A 46 6.02 -6.85 -1.15
N THR A 47 6.77 -7.06 -0.05
CA THR A 47 7.19 -8.39 0.40
C THR A 47 6.19 -9.05 1.34
N TRP A 48 5.10 -8.38 1.70
CA TRP A 48 4.10 -8.94 2.62
C TRP A 48 3.21 -9.94 1.88
N GLN A 49 3.08 -11.12 2.47
CA GLN A 49 2.05 -12.07 2.06
C GLN A 49 0.71 -11.57 2.60
N LEU A 50 -0.20 -11.23 1.69
CA LEU A 50 -1.56 -10.79 1.97
C LEU A 50 -2.50 -11.96 1.74
N GLU A 51 -3.29 -12.31 2.74
CA GLU A 51 -4.20 -13.46 2.69
C GLU A 51 -5.58 -13.09 2.13
N GLU A 52 -5.89 -11.80 2.04
CA GLU A 52 -7.19 -11.30 1.63
C GLU A 52 -7.17 -10.88 0.15
N GLU A 53 -8.01 -11.51 -0.66
CA GLU A 53 -7.98 -11.41 -2.12
C GLU A 53 -8.32 -10.00 -2.64
N SER A 54 -9.26 -9.29 -2.01
CA SER A 54 -9.62 -7.93 -2.43
C SER A 54 -8.49 -6.92 -2.14
N LEU A 55 -7.77 -7.09 -1.04
CA LEU A 55 -6.54 -6.37 -0.72
C LEU A 55 -5.41 -6.66 -1.70
N VAL A 56 -5.25 -7.91 -2.14
CA VAL A 56 -4.26 -8.26 -3.18
C VAL A 56 -4.59 -7.54 -4.49
N ALA A 57 -5.85 -7.49 -4.89
CA ALA A 57 -6.28 -6.78 -6.09
C ALA A 57 -6.08 -5.26 -5.98
N GLU A 58 -6.49 -4.63 -4.87
CA GLU A 58 -6.27 -3.21 -4.60
C GLU A 58 -4.77 -2.87 -4.61
N TRP A 59 -3.95 -3.75 -4.03
CA TRP A 59 -2.50 -3.61 -3.98
C TRP A 59 -1.84 -3.76 -5.35
N ALA A 60 -2.27 -4.72 -6.16
CA ALA A 60 -1.77 -4.92 -7.51
C ALA A 60 -2.09 -3.72 -8.42
N VAL A 61 -3.32 -3.20 -8.37
CA VAL A 61 -3.72 -2.00 -9.12
C VAL A 61 -2.88 -0.80 -8.72
N PHE A 62 -2.62 -0.66 -7.42
CA PHE A 62 -1.80 0.41 -6.87
C PHE A 62 -0.34 0.31 -7.29
N LEU A 63 0.26 -0.88 -7.23
CA LEU A 63 1.63 -1.14 -7.71
C LEU A 63 1.77 -0.82 -9.21
N CYS A 64 0.81 -1.22 -10.04
CA CYS A 64 0.80 -0.90 -11.46
C CYS A 64 0.75 0.62 -11.72
N ARG A 65 -0.08 1.36 -10.94
CA ARG A 65 -0.15 2.83 -11.04
C ARG A 65 1.13 3.51 -10.58
N ALA A 66 1.78 2.99 -9.53
CA ALA A 66 3.05 3.49 -9.04
C ALA A 66 4.18 3.24 -10.04
N ALA A 67 4.26 2.04 -10.63
CA ALA A 67 5.26 1.67 -11.63
C ALA A 67 5.15 2.47 -12.92
N TRP A 68 3.93 2.82 -13.37
CA TRP A 68 3.72 3.72 -14.52
C TRP A 68 4.28 5.14 -14.30
N ARG A 69 4.58 5.51 -13.06
CA ARG A 69 5.01 6.86 -12.66
C ARG A 69 6.47 6.93 -12.21
N ALA A 70 7.18 5.81 -12.19
CA ALA A 70 8.60 5.70 -11.86
C ALA A 70 9.45 5.75 -13.13
#